data_AF-A0A9W8LL21-F1
#
_entry.id   AF-A0A9W8LL21-F1
#
_cell.length_a   1.000
_cell.length_b   1.000
_cell.length_c   1.000
_cell.angle_alpha   90.00
_cell.angle_beta   90.00
_cell.angle_gamma   90.00
#
_symmetry.space_group_name_H-M   'P 1'
#
loop_
_entity.id
_entity.type
_entity.pdbx_description
1 polymer ?
#
loop_
_entity_poly.entity_id
_entity_poly.type
_entity_poly.pdbx_seq_one_letter_code
_entity_poly.pdbx_strand_id
1 'polypeptide(L)'
;MDKSNGGESEGNVFVEAPKQLAKDAEWLLRRCTKPSKKEYQKIVQAVVLGFIVMGFVGYFTKLIHIPINNIINVPVDKRELQFKGEDQEYGVATKTLGNCRMEVTCIDGKKVIAHIRGAMRKKVWVNLGDHVLVALRDFQQDRCDIILKYTEDEVTILRNLGQIPEKAIALDANQEDEDGLVTFEADKNAEVDIDAI
;
A
#
# COMPACT_ATOMS: atom_id res chain seq x y z
N MET A 1 37.05 63.89 51.84
CA MET A 1 35.95 64.80 51.47
C MET A 1 36.05 64.96 49.95
N ASP A 2 35.13 64.54 49.07
CA ASP A 2 33.67 64.40 49.14
C ASP A 2 33.12 63.31 48.19
N LYS A 3 31.82 63.03 48.37
CA LYS A 3 31.00 61.87 47.99
C LYS A 3 30.46 61.86 46.52
N SER A 4 29.66 60.81 46.25
CA SER A 4 28.63 60.55 45.21
C SER A 4 29.12 60.06 43.84
N ASN A 5 28.91 58.82 43.40
CA ASN A 5 27.76 57.87 43.36
C ASN A 5 26.78 58.14 42.20
N GLY A 6 26.45 57.08 41.46
CA GLY A 6 25.54 57.02 40.31
C GLY A 6 26.32 56.90 39.00
N GLY A 7 26.42 55.76 38.32
CA GLY A 7 25.42 54.72 38.07
C GLY A 7 24.79 55.01 36.72
N GLU A 8 25.35 54.47 35.63
CA GLU A 8 24.73 54.25 34.30
C GLU A 8 25.80 53.84 33.28
N SER A 9 26.22 52.56 33.33
CA SER A 9 27.22 52.02 32.39
C SER A 9 26.83 50.64 31.88
N GLU A 10 25.57 50.46 31.47
CA GLU A 10 25.11 49.25 30.78
C GLU A 10 24.12 49.53 29.61
N GLY A 11 23.59 50.75 29.49
CA GLY A 11 22.58 51.09 28.48
C GLY A 11 23.09 51.53 27.10
N ASN A 12 24.32 52.07 27.00
CA ASN A 12 24.81 52.67 25.75
C ASN A 12 25.48 51.68 24.79
N VAL A 13 26.09 50.61 25.30
CA VAL A 13 26.76 49.58 24.48
C VAL A 13 25.76 48.76 23.66
N PHE A 14 24.61 48.42 24.24
CA PHE A 14 23.56 47.66 23.55
C PHE A 14 22.83 48.47 22.47
N VAL A 15 22.85 49.79 22.55
CA VAL A 15 22.20 50.69 21.57
C VAL A 15 23.19 51.11 20.48
N GLU A 16 24.48 51.20 20.77
CA GLU A 16 25.53 51.53 19.80
C GLU A 16 25.91 50.36 18.89
N ALA A 17 25.98 49.13 19.41
CA ALA A 17 26.27 47.93 18.60
C ALA A 17 25.30 47.71 17.41
N PRO A 18 23.97 47.75 17.57
CA PRO A 18 23.04 47.61 16.44
C PRO A 18 23.05 48.85 15.53
N LYS A 19 23.36 50.04 16.04
CA LYS A 19 23.53 51.26 15.22
C LYS A 19 24.79 51.20 14.36
N GLN A 20 25.88 50.63 14.86
CA GLN A 20 27.09 50.35 14.08
C GLN A 20 26.82 49.31 12.99
N LEU A 21 26.18 48.19 13.32
CA LEU A 21 25.80 47.16 12.35
C LEU A 21 24.84 47.68 11.27
N ALA A 22 23.90 48.56 11.63
CA ALA A 22 23.01 49.20 10.68
C ALA A 22 23.76 50.15 9.73
N LYS A 23 24.72 50.93 10.25
CA LYS A 23 25.58 51.81 9.44
C LYS A 23 26.53 51.00 8.54
N ASP A 24 27.06 49.89 9.02
CA ASP A 24 27.92 48.99 8.25
C ASP A 24 27.13 48.24 7.17
N ALA A 25 25.89 47.85 7.46
CA ALA A 25 24.96 47.27 6.47
C ALA A 25 24.57 48.29 5.39
N GLU A 26 24.34 49.56 5.76
CA GLU A 26 24.05 50.61 4.79
C GLU A 26 25.28 50.95 3.93
N TRP A 27 26.49 50.91 4.49
CA TRP A 27 27.74 51.05 3.75
C TRP A 27 27.98 49.87 2.79
N LEU A 28 27.66 48.63 3.20
CA LEU A 28 27.72 47.43 2.36
C LEU A 28 26.71 47.46 1.21
N LEU A 29 25.45 47.82 1.50
CA LEU A 29 24.41 47.93 0.48
C LEU A 29 24.69 49.06 -0.52
N ARG A 30 25.35 50.15 -0.09
CA ARG A 30 25.82 51.22 -0.99
C ARG A 30 26.99 50.80 -1.89
N ARG A 31 27.73 49.74 -1.53
CA ARG A 31 28.82 49.16 -2.35
C ARG A 31 28.29 48.20 -3.43
N CYS A 32 27.04 47.74 -3.33
CA CYS A 32 26.40 46.95 -4.37
C CYS A 32 26.01 47.87 -5.53
N THR A 33 26.80 47.86 -6.60
CA THR A 33 26.40 48.37 -7.91
C THR A 33 25.11 47.65 -8.30
N LYS A 34 23.97 48.34 -8.21
CA LYS A 34 22.66 47.77 -8.55
C LYS A 34 22.76 47.23 -9.98
N PRO A 35 22.59 45.92 -10.21
CA PRO A 35 22.62 45.37 -11.56
C PRO A 35 21.56 46.09 -12.38
N SER A 36 21.96 46.60 -13.53
CA SER A 36 21.08 47.42 -14.37
C SER A 36 19.89 46.58 -14.84
N LYS A 37 18.73 47.20 -15.10
CA LYS A 37 17.51 46.49 -15.55
C LYS A 37 17.78 45.55 -16.74
N LYS A 38 18.71 45.93 -17.62
CA LYS A 38 19.14 45.13 -18.79
C LYS A 38 20.00 43.91 -18.41
N GLU A 39 20.79 44.00 -17.35
CA GLU A 39 21.60 42.88 -16.83
C GLU A 39 20.74 41.90 -16.05
N TYR A 40 19.80 42.42 -15.25
CA TYR A 40 18.84 41.62 -14.51
C TYR A 40 17.97 40.77 -15.45
N GLN A 41 17.48 41.37 -16.56
CA GLN A 41 16.71 40.63 -17.57
C GLN A 41 17.51 39.49 -18.21
N LYS A 42 18.82 39.69 -18.49
CA LYS A 42 19.68 38.63 -19.02
C LYS A 42 19.87 37.48 -18.03
N ILE A 43 20.04 37.79 -16.75
CA ILE A 43 20.19 36.79 -15.69
C ILE A 43 18.89 35.99 -15.53
N VAL A 44 17.74 36.68 -15.45
CA VAL A 44 16.44 36.03 -15.34
C VAL A 44 16.17 35.15 -16.56
N GLN A 45 16.46 35.63 -17.77
CA GLN A 45 16.28 34.85 -18.99
C GLN A 45 17.17 33.59 -19.00
N ALA A 46 18.42 33.68 -18.54
CA ALA A 46 19.33 32.53 -18.44
C ALA A 46 18.85 31.50 -17.40
N VAL A 47 18.35 31.96 -16.26
CA VAL A 47 17.81 31.08 -15.20
C VAL A 47 16.53 30.38 -15.66
N VAL A 48 15.61 31.11 -16.31
CA VAL A 48 14.38 30.55 -16.88
C VAL A 48 14.69 29.49 -17.94
N LEU A 49 15.65 29.76 -18.83
CA LEU A 49 16.09 28.78 -19.84
C LEU A 49 16.68 27.52 -19.18
N GLY A 50 17.43 27.67 -18.09
CA GLY A 50 17.97 26.56 -17.31
C GLY A 50 16.90 25.67 -16.68
N PHE A 51 15.87 26.26 -16.08
CA PHE A 51 14.74 25.51 -15.51
C PHE A 51 13.92 24.79 -16.58
N ILE A 52 13.76 25.42 -17.75
CA ILE A 52 13.10 24.78 -18.90
C ILE A 52 13.93 23.58 -19.36
N VAL A 53 15.25 23.71 -19.58
CA VAL A 53 16.08 22.58 -20.05
C VAL A 53 16.18 21.46 -19.01
N MET A 54 16.45 21.76 -17.73
CA MET A 54 16.49 20.75 -16.66
C MET A 54 15.12 20.09 -16.44
N GLY A 55 14.04 20.87 -16.50
CA GLY A 55 12.67 20.38 -16.38
C GLY A 55 12.26 19.50 -17.56
N PHE A 56 12.60 19.89 -18.79
CA PHE A 56 12.33 19.10 -19.98
C PHE A 56 13.14 17.80 -20.01
N VAL A 57 14.42 17.82 -19.63
CA VAL A 57 15.24 16.59 -19.53
C VAL A 57 14.66 15.64 -18.48
N GLY A 58 14.27 16.13 -17.30
CA GLY A 58 13.62 15.32 -16.27
C GLY A 58 12.22 14.82 -16.68
N TYR A 59 11.48 15.63 -17.44
CA TYR A 59 10.20 15.22 -18.00
C TYR A 59 10.38 14.15 -19.07
N PHE A 60 11.39 14.26 -19.93
CA PHE A 60 11.69 13.30 -21.00
C PHE A 60 12.17 11.96 -20.44
N THR A 61 13.03 11.97 -19.42
CA THR A 61 13.46 10.73 -18.74
C THR A 61 12.30 10.05 -18.03
N LYS A 62 11.33 10.83 -17.52
CA LYS A 62 10.09 10.29 -16.97
C LYS A 62 9.14 9.80 -18.08
N LEU A 63 9.06 10.50 -19.22
CA LEU A 63 8.16 10.20 -20.33
C LEU A 63 8.58 8.96 -21.12
N ILE A 64 9.88 8.76 -21.34
CA ILE A 64 10.43 7.58 -22.02
C ILE A 64 10.44 6.33 -21.11
N HIS A 65 10.30 6.52 -19.79
CA HIS A 65 10.29 5.44 -18.80
C HIS A 65 8.91 5.17 -18.17
N ILE A 66 7.85 5.83 -18.64
CA ILE A 66 6.46 5.44 -18.36
C ILE A 66 5.91 4.32 -19.30
N PRO A 67 6.34 4.14 -20.57
CA PRO A 67 5.73 3.18 -21.48
C PRO A 67 6.20 1.73 -21.25
N ILE A 68 6.70 1.40 -20.05
CA ILE A 68 6.84 0.00 -19.60
C ILE A 68 5.68 -0.41 -18.67
N ASN A 69 5.00 0.55 -18.03
CA ASN A 69 4.11 0.22 -16.90
C ASN A 69 2.60 0.30 -17.20
N ASN A 70 2.19 0.46 -18.47
CA ASN A 70 0.77 0.60 -18.83
C ASN A 70 0.32 -0.18 -20.10
N ILE A 71 1.11 -1.15 -20.59
CA ILE A 71 0.73 -2.04 -21.70
C ILE A 71 0.27 -3.42 -21.15
N ILE A 72 -0.98 -3.47 -20.72
CA ILE A 72 -1.95 -4.52 -21.02
C ILE A 72 -1.37 -5.95 -21.18
N ASN A 73 -1.57 -6.77 -20.14
CA ASN A 73 -1.43 -8.22 -20.16
C ASN A 73 0.00 -8.76 -20.37
N VAL A 74 0.93 -8.32 -19.52
CA VAL A 74 2.13 -9.14 -19.27
C VAL A 74 1.61 -10.54 -18.91
N PRO A 75 1.94 -11.60 -19.65
CA PRO A 75 1.61 -12.94 -19.20
C PRO A 75 2.21 -13.03 -17.81
N VAL A 76 1.36 -13.25 -16.79
CA VAL A 76 1.79 -13.65 -15.45
C VAL A 76 2.92 -14.63 -15.71
N ASP A 77 4.16 -14.27 -15.33
CA ASP A 77 5.32 -15.14 -15.49
C ASP A 77 4.86 -16.51 -15.04
N LYS A 78 4.70 -17.45 -15.99
CA LYS A 78 4.08 -18.75 -15.71
C LYS A 78 5.09 -19.51 -14.88
N ARG A 79 5.01 -19.28 -13.56
CA ARG A 79 5.77 -19.99 -12.55
C ARG A 79 5.40 -21.46 -12.68
N GLU A 80 6.37 -22.34 -12.52
CA GLU A 80 6.11 -23.77 -12.50
C GLU A 80 5.10 -24.07 -11.38
N LEU A 81 4.02 -24.79 -11.71
CA LEU A 81 3.03 -25.19 -10.72
C LEU A 81 3.73 -26.05 -9.67
N GLN A 82 3.76 -25.55 -8.44
CA GLN A 82 4.25 -26.31 -7.30
C GLN A 82 3.14 -27.23 -6.80
N PHE A 83 3.38 -28.53 -6.88
CA PHE A 83 2.54 -29.55 -6.29
C PHE A 83 2.80 -29.67 -4.79
N LYS A 84 1.81 -30.17 -4.04
CA LYS A 84 1.98 -30.48 -2.62
C LYS A 84 3.05 -31.55 -2.39
N GLY A 85 3.93 -31.29 -1.42
CA GLY A 85 4.81 -32.31 -0.82
C GLY A 85 4.11 -33.12 0.27
N GLU A 86 4.85 -33.98 0.98
CA GLU A 86 4.31 -34.84 2.04
C GLU A 86 3.82 -34.06 3.26
N ASP A 87 4.50 -32.97 3.64
CA ASP A 87 4.13 -32.10 4.77
C ASP A 87 3.36 -30.84 4.34
N GLN A 88 2.73 -30.89 3.15
CA GLN A 88 2.02 -29.76 2.57
C GLN A 88 0.63 -30.18 2.11
N GLU A 89 -0.32 -29.28 2.27
CA GLU A 89 -1.71 -29.51 1.87
C GLU A 89 -2.28 -28.26 1.21
N TYR A 90 -3.29 -28.44 0.35
CA TYR A 90 -4.00 -27.30 -0.20
C TYR A 90 -5.11 -26.85 0.75
N GLY A 91 -5.39 -25.55 0.75
CA GLY A 91 -6.48 -25.00 1.54
C GLY A 91 -7.06 -23.72 0.94
N VAL A 92 -8.18 -23.31 1.51
CA VAL A 92 -8.87 -22.07 1.15
C VAL A 92 -8.92 -21.16 2.37
N ALA A 93 -8.56 -19.90 2.19
CA ALA A 93 -8.67 -18.90 3.25
C ALA A 93 -10.15 -18.58 3.54
N THR A 94 -10.63 -18.87 4.75
CA THR A 94 -12.04 -18.67 5.12
C THR A 94 -12.24 -17.36 5.88
N LYS A 95 -11.42 -17.07 6.89
CA LYS A 95 -11.60 -15.91 7.78
C LYS A 95 -10.26 -15.26 8.13
N THR A 96 -10.25 -13.94 8.30
CA THR A 96 -9.08 -13.20 8.77
C THR A 96 -9.11 -13.09 10.29
N LEU A 97 -8.03 -13.49 10.97
CA LEU A 97 -7.89 -13.41 12.43
C LEU A 97 -7.05 -12.21 12.89
N GLY A 98 -6.33 -11.57 11.97
CA GLY A 98 -5.45 -10.43 12.25
C GLY A 98 -4.03 -10.87 12.64
N ASN A 99 -3.12 -9.92 12.89
CA ASN A 99 -1.69 -10.17 13.17
C ASN A 99 -1.02 -11.14 12.16
N CYS A 100 -1.37 -11.00 10.87
CA CYS A 100 -0.95 -11.91 9.79
C CYS A 100 -1.30 -13.38 10.01
N ARG A 101 -2.40 -13.65 10.73
CA ARG A 101 -3.01 -14.97 10.88
C ARG A 101 -4.37 -14.99 10.19
N MET A 102 -4.69 -16.14 9.59
CA MET A 102 -5.94 -16.39 8.89
C MET A 102 -6.39 -17.81 9.21
N GLU A 103 -7.69 -18.02 9.22
CA GLU A 103 -8.28 -19.35 9.29
C GLU A 103 -8.34 -19.93 7.88
N VAL A 104 -7.76 -21.11 7.70
CA VAL A 104 -7.71 -21.82 6.43
C VAL A 104 -8.42 -23.15 6.58
N THR A 105 -9.32 -23.44 5.67
CA THR A 105 -9.96 -24.76 5.55
C THR A 105 -9.11 -25.60 4.60
N CYS A 106 -8.44 -26.62 5.12
CA CYS A 106 -7.69 -27.58 4.32
C CYS A 106 -8.64 -28.50 3.54
N ILE A 107 -8.15 -29.15 2.47
CA ILE A 107 -8.93 -30.18 1.75
C ILE A 107 -9.39 -31.30 2.69
N ASP A 108 -8.60 -31.61 3.72
CA ASP A 108 -8.94 -32.59 4.76
C ASP A 108 -10.20 -32.21 5.57
N GLY A 109 -10.81 -31.05 5.32
CA GLY A 109 -11.99 -30.53 6.03
C GLY A 109 -11.65 -29.89 7.38
N LYS A 110 -10.38 -29.89 7.78
CA LYS A 110 -9.91 -29.27 9.02
C LYS A 110 -9.76 -27.76 8.85
N LYS A 111 -10.35 -27.00 9.78
CA LYS A 111 -10.11 -25.55 9.93
C LYS A 111 -8.92 -25.34 10.85
N VAL A 112 -7.88 -24.71 10.33
CA VAL A 112 -6.62 -24.50 11.06
C VAL A 112 -6.22 -23.03 11.01
N ILE A 113 -5.44 -22.60 12.00
CA ILE A 113 -4.93 -21.23 12.06
C ILE A 113 -3.62 -21.17 11.28
N ALA A 114 -3.68 -20.53 10.12
CA ALA A 114 -2.55 -20.32 9.24
C ALA A 114 -1.81 -19.01 9.54
N HIS A 115 -0.49 -19.06 9.53
CA HIS A 115 0.38 -17.91 9.67
C HIS A 115 1.02 -17.55 8.32
N ILE A 116 0.90 -16.29 7.91
CA ILE A 116 1.46 -15.84 6.63
C ILE A 116 2.98 -15.76 6.72
N ARG A 117 3.68 -16.59 5.91
CA ARG A 117 5.15 -16.62 5.83
C ARG A 117 5.69 -15.22 5.55
N GLY A 118 6.74 -14.83 6.26
CA GLY A 118 7.32 -13.48 6.15
C GLY A 118 7.73 -13.09 4.73
N ALA A 119 8.17 -14.06 3.93
CA ALA A 119 8.49 -13.86 2.52
C ALA A 119 7.29 -13.42 1.67
N MET A 120 6.09 -13.88 2.01
CA MET A 120 4.84 -13.55 1.31
C MET A 120 4.36 -12.15 1.65
N ARG A 121 4.52 -11.69 2.90
CA ARG A 121 4.00 -10.39 3.39
C ARG A 121 4.43 -9.17 2.58
N LYS A 122 5.61 -9.22 1.94
CA LYS A 122 6.12 -8.12 1.10
C LYS A 122 5.73 -8.25 -0.38
N LYS A 123 5.36 -9.45 -0.83
CA LYS A 123 5.21 -9.78 -2.26
C LYS A 123 3.76 -10.00 -2.67
N VAL A 124 2.96 -10.66 -1.83
CA VAL A 124 1.63 -11.14 -2.20
C VAL A 124 0.69 -10.97 -1.00
N TRP A 125 -0.47 -10.37 -1.27
CA TRP A 125 -1.54 -10.21 -0.30
C TRP A 125 -2.55 -11.35 -0.48
N VAL A 126 -3.05 -11.89 0.63
CA VAL A 126 -4.02 -12.99 0.69
C VAL A 126 -5.34 -12.45 1.21
N ASN A 127 -6.41 -12.70 0.46
CA ASN A 127 -7.78 -12.33 0.76
C ASN A 127 -8.60 -13.58 1.16
N LEU A 128 -9.82 -13.36 1.64
CA LEU A 128 -10.78 -14.43 1.89
C LEU A 128 -11.17 -15.08 0.55
N GLY A 129 -11.31 -16.40 0.52
CA GLY A 129 -11.64 -17.18 -0.67
C GLY A 129 -10.44 -17.55 -1.56
N ASP A 130 -9.23 -17.06 -1.26
CA ASP A 130 -8.04 -17.43 -2.02
C ASP A 130 -7.61 -18.88 -1.74
N HIS A 131 -7.18 -19.58 -2.80
CA HIS A 131 -6.57 -20.90 -2.70
C HIS A 131 -5.07 -20.78 -2.39
N VAL A 132 -4.60 -21.53 -1.40
CA VAL A 132 -3.24 -21.44 -0.88
C VAL A 132 -2.62 -22.82 -0.64
N LEU A 133 -1.30 -22.87 -0.70
CA LEU A 133 -0.49 -24.00 -0.26
C LEU A 133 -0.08 -23.80 1.20
N VAL A 134 -0.41 -24.79 2.02
CA VAL A 134 -0.23 -24.78 3.47
C VAL A 134 0.84 -25.79 3.85
N ALA A 135 1.82 -25.40 4.67
CA ALA A 135 2.72 -26.33 5.34
C ALA A 135 2.12 -26.72 6.70
N LEU A 136 1.95 -28.03 6.90
CA LEU A 136 1.54 -28.58 8.18
C LEU A 136 2.73 -28.62 9.15
N ARG A 137 2.46 -28.71 10.45
CA ARG A 137 3.48 -28.88 11.49
C ARG A 137 3.22 -30.16 12.25
N ASP A 138 4.27 -30.95 12.44
CA ASP A 138 4.17 -32.30 13.01
C ASP A 138 3.66 -32.28 14.47
N PHE A 139 4.05 -31.25 15.22
CA PHE A 139 3.77 -31.13 16.65
C PHE A 139 2.49 -30.34 16.98
N GLN A 140 1.92 -29.60 16.02
CA GLN A 140 0.77 -28.73 16.21
C GLN A 140 -0.14 -28.79 14.98
N GLN A 141 -1.15 -29.65 15.03
CA GLN A 141 -2.09 -29.81 13.91
C GLN A 141 -3.05 -28.61 13.74
N ASP A 142 -3.31 -27.86 14.81
CA ASP A 142 -4.19 -26.68 14.78
C ASP A 142 -3.55 -25.45 14.11
N ARG A 143 -2.24 -25.50 13.83
CA ARG A 143 -1.47 -24.38 13.31
C ARG A 143 -0.69 -24.77 12.07
N CYS A 144 -0.70 -23.90 11.09
CA CYS A 144 0.00 -24.11 9.83
C CYS A 144 0.65 -22.81 9.31
N ASP A 145 1.52 -22.92 8.32
CA ASP A 145 2.15 -21.77 7.67
C ASP A 145 1.76 -21.70 6.18
N ILE A 146 1.40 -20.52 5.68
CA ILE A 146 1.05 -20.33 4.26
C ILE A 146 2.34 -20.15 3.46
N ILE A 147 2.58 -21.03 2.48
CA ILE A 147 3.78 -21.03 1.63
C ILE A 147 3.58 -20.18 0.38
N LEU A 148 2.51 -20.46 -0.36
CA LEU A 148 2.24 -19.90 -1.68
C LEU A 148 0.74 -19.62 -1.83
N LYS A 149 0.40 -18.54 -2.55
CA LYS A 149 -0.95 -18.26 -3.03
C LYS A 149 -1.04 -18.67 -4.50
N TYR A 150 -2.06 -19.46 -4.83
CA TYR A 150 -2.37 -19.83 -6.21
C TYR A 150 -3.23 -18.75 -6.87
N THR A 151 -3.00 -18.56 -8.15
CA THR A 151 -3.87 -17.78 -9.04
C THR A 151 -5.04 -18.63 -9.50
N GLU A 152 -6.13 -18.00 -9.93
CA GLU A 152 -7.35 -18.71 -10.36
C GLU A 152 -7.10 -19.68 -11.53
N ASP A 153 -6.17 -19.33 -12.43
CA ASP A 153 -5.73 -20.19 -13.54
C ASP A 153 -5.04 -21.46 -13.03
N GLU A 154 -4.11 -21.33 -12.09
CA GLU A 154 -3.41 -22.46 -11.46
C GLU A 154 -4.39 -23.36 -10.71
N VAL A 155 -5.37 -22.77 -10.02
CA VAL A 155 -6.41 -23.53 -9.33
C VAL A 155 -7.27 -24.31 -10.32
N THR A 156 -7.60 -23.73 -11.47
CA THR A 156 -8.38 -24.43 -12.51
C THR A 156 -7.61 -25.64 -13.04
N ILE A 157 -6.29 -25.52 -13.22
CA ILE A 157 -5.43 -26.64 -13.59
C ILE A 157 -5.42 -27.71 -12.48
N LEU A 158 -5.28 -27.32 -11.21
CA LEU A 158 -5.31 -28.23 -10.06
C LEU A 158 -6.68 -28.94 -9.89
N ARG A 159 -7.80 -28.26 -10.19
CA ARG A 159 -9.14 -28.86 -10.23
C ARG A 159 -9.26 -29.88 -11.36
N ASN A 160 -8.77 -29.55 -12.55
CA ASN A 160 -8.78 -30.46 -13.70
C ASN A 160 -7.93 -31.72 -13.44
N LEU A 161 -6.86 -31.59 -12.65
CA LEU A 161 -6.04 -32.71 -12.17
C LEU A 161 -6.70 -33.51 -11.04
N GLY A 162 -7.83 -33.07 -10.50
CA GLY A 162 -8.57 -33.75 -9.44
C GLY A 162 -7.93 -33.66 -8.05
N GLN A 163 -6.98 -32.73 -7.84
CA GLN A 163 -6.33 -32.56 -6.53
C GLN A 163 -7.14 -31.72 -5.55
N ILE A 164 -8.01 -30.83 -6.05
CA ILE A 164 -8.88 -29.98 -5.26
C ILE A 164 -10.33 -30.27 -5.67
N PRO A 165 -11.27 -30.44 -4.74
CA PRO A 165 -12.68 -30.64 -5.09
C PRO A 165 -13.23 -29.41 -5.84
N GLU A 166 -13.88 -29.64 -6.98
CA GLU A 166 -14.45 -28.59 -7.84
C GLU A 166 -15.60 -27.82 -7.16
N LYS A 167 -16.29 -28.51 -6.25
CA LYS A 167 -17.45 -28.00 -5.51
C LYS A 167 -17.24 -28.34 -4.04
N ALA A 168 -16.59 -27.45 -3.30
CA ALA A 168 -16.82 -27.40 -1.87
C ALA A 168 -18.29 -26.99 -1.69
N ILE A 169 -19.08 -27.98 -1.30
CA ILE A 169 -20.49 -27.89 -0.93
C ILE A 169 -20.68 -26.67 -0.03
N ALA A 170 -21.83 -26.02 -0.19
CA ALA A 170 -22.28 -24.86 0.55
C ALA A 170 -21.80 -24.85 2.00
N LEU A 171 -21.39 -23.65 2.44
CA LEU A 171 -21.23 -23.26 3.84
C LEU A 171 -22.18 -24.08 4.70
N ASP A 172 -21.62 -24.90 5.60
CA ASP A 172 -22.38 -25.42 6.72
C ASP A 172 -23.00 -24.22 7.42
N ALA A 173 -24.30 -24.06 7.18
CA ALA A 173 -25.20 -23.26 7.97
C ALA A 173 -25.22 -23.89 9.37
N ASN A 174 -24.25 -23.51 10.20
CA ASN A 174 -24.51 -23.40 11.62
C ASN A 174 -25.18 -22.04 11.83
N GLN A 175 -26.50 -22.15 11.91
CA GLN A 175 -27.40 -21.18 12.52
C GLN A 175 -27.03 -20.98 14.00
N GLU A 176 -27.46 -19.82 14.54
CA GLU A 176 -27.21 -19.26 15.88
C GLU A 176 -25.91 -18.42 15.89
N ASP A 177 -25.97 -17.08 15.86
CA ASP A 177 -26.60 -16.22 16.87
C ASP A 177 -27.51 -15.12 16.31
N GLU A 178 -28.52 -14.77 17.09
CA GLU A 178 -29.55 -13.77 16.80
C GLU A 178 -29.01 -12.35 16.66
N ASP A 179 -29.45 -11.63 15.63
CA ASP A 179 -29.61 -10.17 15.60
C ASP A 179 -30.64 -9.83 14.51
N GLY A 180 -31.80 -9.31 14.89
CA GLY A 180 -32.93 -9.08 13.99
C GLY A 180 -32.64 -8.12 12.84
N LEU A 181 -32.86 -8.60 11.61
CA LEU A 181 -33.12 -7.76 10.45
C LEU A 181 -34.24 -8.37 9.60
N VAL A 182 -35.35 -7.64 9.54
CA VAL A 182 -36.56 -7.92 8.75
C VAL A 182 -36.25 -8.14 7.27
N THR A 183 -36.62 -9.32 6.75
CA THR A 183 -36.70 -9.61 5.32
C THR A 183 -38.09 -9.26 4.80
N PHE A 184 -38.18 -8.31 3.87
CA PHE A 184 -39.36 -8.14 3.02
C PHE A 184 -39.37 -9.25 1.97
N GLU A 185 -40.18 -10.28 2.17
CA GLU A 185 -40.56 -11.20 1.11
C GLU A 185 -41.61 -10.50 0.23
N ALA A 186 -41.21 -10.14 -0.99
CA ALA A 186 -42.15 -9.81 -2.05
C ALA A 186 -42.51 -11.12 -2.76
N ASP A 187 -43.65 -11.70 -2.38
CA ASP A 187 -44.30 -12.79 -3.09
C ASP A 187 -44.43 -12.44 -4.57
N LYS A 188 -43.81 -13.26 -5.43
CA LYS A 188 -44.18 -13.38 -6.84
C LYS A 188 -44.75 -14.78 -7.04
N ASN A 189 -46.04 -14.92 -6.74
CA ASN A 189 -46.81 -16.02 -7.30
C ASN A 189 -48.07 -15.48 -7.96
N ALA A 190 -48.19 -15.70 -9.26
CA ALA A 190 -49.46 -15.93 -9.96
C ALA A 190 -49.15 -16.24 -11.41
N GLU A 191 -48.79 -17.49 -11.67
CA GLU A 191 -49.10 -18.14 -12.95
C GLU A 191 -50.63 -18.28 -13.01
N VAL A 192 -51.27 -17.66 -14.01
CA VAL A 192 -52.71 -17.83 -14.28
C VAL A 192 -52.83 -18.47 -15.65
N ASP A 193 -52.98 -19.79 -15.65
CA ASP A 193 -53.43 -20.54 -16.81
C ASP A 193 -54.91 -20.22 -17.07
N ILE A 194 -55.20 -19.59 -18.21
CA ILE A 194 -56.55 -19.43 -18.73
C ILE A 194 -56.66 -20.34 -19.95
N ASP A 195 -57.08 -21.60 -19.74
CA ASP A 195 -57.65 -22.48 -20.79
C ASP A 195 -58.28 -23.74 -20.15
N ALA A 196 -59.19 -23.57 -19.20
CA ALA A 196 -60.13 -24.61 -18.78
C ALA A 196 -61.29 -24.03 -17.96
N ILE A 197 -62.35 -23.58 -18.66
CA ILE A 197 -63.80 -23.68 -18.32
C ILE A 197 -64.59 -22.96 -19.43
#